data_AF-P44037-F1
#
_entry.id   AF-P44037-F1
#
_cell.length_a   1.000
_cell.length_b   1.000
_cell.length_c   1.000
_cell.angle_alpha   90.00
_cell.angle_beta   90.00
_cell.angle_gamma   90.00
#
_symmetry.space_group_name_H-M   'P 1'
#
loop_
_entity.id
_entity.type
_entity.pdbx_description
1 polymer ?
#
loop_
_entity_poly.entity_id
_entity_poly.type
_entity_poly.pdbx_seq_one_letter_code
_entity_poly.pdbx_strand_id
1 'polypeptide(L)'
;MFELDILGKDGRIKLLNNAETYELYQYSNKNNSAGNDYKSLILTCREDNDYQSERMIKAIKNIIHCMTNNHQPISSAETSLETIKIIHGIINSVKIGNDPNNI
;
A
#
# COMPACT_ATOMS: atom_id res chain seq x y z
N MET A 1 -11.83 9.47 -0.61
CA MET A 1 -10.43 9.61 -0.18
C MET A 1 -9.96 8.22 0.23
N PHE A 2 -8.95 7.69 -0.46
CA PHE A 2 -8.40 6.36 -0.18
C PHE A 2 -7.18 6.50 0.75
N GLU A 3 -7.19 5.72 1.82
CA GLU A 3 -6.04 5.57 2.71
C GLU A 3 -5.74 4.09 2.85
N LEU A 4 -4.45 3.76 2.96
CA LEU A 4 -3.99 2.40 3.24
C LEU A 4 -3.07 2.45 4.45
N ASP A 5 -3.31 1.55 5.39
CA ASP A 5 -2.54 1.45 6.61
C ASP A 5 -2.05 0.02 6.80
N ILE A 6 -0.74 -0.15 6.84
CA ILE A 6 -0.07 -1.45 6.95
C ILE A 6 0.74 -1.45 8.23
N LEU A 7 0.33 -2.30 9.18
CA LEU A 7 1.07 -2.57 10.41
C LEU A 7 1.97 -3.79 10.22
N GLY A 8 3.26 -3.62 10.46
CA GLY A 8 4.26 -4.69 10.43
C GLY A 8 4.88 -4.91 11.80
N LYS A 9 5.73 -5.94 11.89
CA LYS A 9 6.48 -6.28 13.11
C LYS A 9 7.42 -5.15 13.57
N ASP A 10 7.94 -4.35 12.64
CA ASP A 10 8.95 -3.33 12.91
C ASP A 10 8.37 -1.90 12.92
N GLY A 11 7.09 -1.73 12.59
CA GLY A 11 6.49 -0.41 12.51
C GLY A 11 5.20 -0.37 11.70
N ARG A 12 4.92 0.79 11.12
CA ARG A 12 3.68 1.08 10.37
C ARG A 12 4.00 1.91 9.14
N ILE A 13 3.30 1.64 8.05
CA ILE A 13 3.32 2.45 6.83
C ILE A 13 1.90 2.93 6.56
N LYS A 14 1.72 4.24 6.38
CA LYS A 14 0.45 4.83 5.96
C LYS A 14 0.60 5.47 4.61
N LEU A 15 -0.33 5.21 3.70
CA LEU A 15 -0.56 5.97 2.48
C LEU A 15 -1.82 6.80 2.69
N LEU A 16 -1.71 8.13 2.62
CA LEU A 16 -2.79 9.07 2.89
C LEU A 16 -3.17 9.81 1.61
N ASN A 17 -4.38 10.41 1.60
CA ASN A 17 -4.84 11.30 0.54
C ASN A 17 -4.68 10.68 -0.86
N ASN A 18 -5.22 9.48 -1.08
CA ASN A 18 -5.05 8.73 -2.33
C ASN A 18 -3.58 8.42 -2.66
N ALA A 19 -2.74 8.21 -1.65
CA ALA A 19 -1.28 8.02 -1.75
C ALA A 19 -0.49 9.26 -2.23
N GLU A 20 -1.02 10.46 -2.03
CA GLU A 20 -0.28 11.72 -2.19
C GLU A 20 0.71 11.96 -1.05
N THR A 21 0.45 11.39 0.13
CA THR A 21 1.40 11.44 1.25
C THR A 21 1.68 10.01 1.70
N TYR A 22 2.91 9.73 2.09
CA TYR A 22 3.21 8.54 2.89
C TYR A 22 3.88 8.89 4.22
N GLU A 23 3.58 8.10 5.24
CA GLU A 23 4.18 8.19 6.57
C GLU A 23 4.78 6.85 6.96
N LEU A 24 5.99 6.87 7.49
CA LEU A 24 6.66 5.71 8.09
C LEU A 24 6.79 5.90 9.59
N TYR A 25 6.45 4.87 10.34
CA TYR A 25 6.60 4.84 11.79
C TYR A 25 7.41 3.64 12.21
N GLN A 26 8.19 3.81 13.28
CA GLN A 26 8.93 2.73 13.93
C GLN A 26 8.55 2.63 15.40
N TYR A 27 8.59 1.42 15.94
CA TYR A 27 8.35 1.21 17.37
C TYR A 27 9.50 1.78 18.21
N SER A 28 9.16 2.63 19.18
CA SER A 28 10.07 3.13 20.18
C SER A 28 10.21 2.15 21.33
N ASN A 29 11.44 1.89 21.73
CA ASN A 29 11.75 1.22 23.00
C ASN A 29 11.92 2.22 24.16
N LYS A 30 11.85 3.54 23.89
CA LYS A 30 12.07 4.60 24.90
C LYS A 30 10.78 5.16 25.47
N ASN A 31 9.71 5.13 24.68
CA ASN A 31 8.42 5.68 25.03
C ASN A 31 7.42 4.52 25.09
N ASN A 32 7.16 4.01 26.28
CA ASN A 32 6.06 3.08 26.49
C ASN A 32 4.76 3.90 26.52
N SER A 33 3.79 3.48 25.71
CA SER A 33 2.43 4.03 25.73
C SER A 33 1.74 3.60 27.04
N ALA A 34 0.62 4.24 27.40
CA ALA A 34 -0.14 3.84 28.59
C ALA A 34 -0.56 2.35 28.50
N GLY A 35 0.02 1.51 29.36
CA GLY A 35 -0.07 0.04 29.32
C GLY A 35 1.32 -0.58 29.15
N ASN A 36 1.75 -1.40 30.12
CA ASN A 36 3.16 -1.70 30.42
C ASN A 36 4.02 -2.27 29.28
N ASP A 37 3.43 -2.76 28.18
CA ASP A 37 4.16 -3.45 27.10
C ASP A 37 3.89 -2.88 25.69
N TYR A 38 3.10 -1.81 25.56
CA TYR A 38 2.81 -1.22 24.25
C TYR A 38 3.90 -0.24 23.82
N LYS A 39 4.77 -0.69 22.90
CA LYS A 39 5.72 0.19 22.23
C LYS A 39 4.98 1.26 21.43
N SER A 40 5.29 2.52 21.70
CA SER A 40 4.72 3.63 20.91
C SER A 40 5.32 3.66 19.50
N LEU A 41 4.53 4.08 18.52
CA LEU A 41 5.01 4.36 17.17
C LEU A 41 5.50 5.81 17.09
N ILE A 42 6.72 6.01 16.59
CA ILE A 42 7.30 7.34 16.32
C ILE A 42 7.33 7.53 14.81
N LEU A 43 6.82 8.67 14.34
CA LEU A 43 6.94 9.08 12.95
C LEU A 43 8.42 9.30 12.62
N THR A 44 8.96 8.54 11.67
CA THR A 44 10.35 8.64 11.26
C THR A 44 10.52 9.30 9.90
N CYS A 45 9.49 9.23 9.05
CA CYS A 45 9.49 9.85 7.74
C CYS A 45 8.06 10.25 7.38
N ARG A 46 7.92 11.45 6.81
CA ARG A 46 6.72 11.88 6.12
C ARG A 46 7.18 12.56 4.84
N GLU A 47 6.68 12.07 3.71
CA GLU A 47 6.89 12.72 2.43
C GLU A 47 5.53 13.00 1.79
N ASP A 48 5.33 14.27 1.49
CA ASP A 48 4.30 14.69 0.58
C ASP A 48 4.86 14.54 -0.82
N ASN A 49 4.24 13.64 -1.56
CA ASN A 49 4.66 13.20 -2.85
C ASN A 49 4.14 14.27 -3.82
N ASP A 50 4.99 15.25 -4.15
CA ASP A 50 4.67 16.38 -5.04
C ASP A 50 4.46 15.88 -6.48
N TYR A 51 3.31 15.23 -6.69
CA TYR A 51 2.94 14.51 -7.90
C TYR A 51 2.44 15.51 -8.96
N GLN A 52 3.30 16.44 -9.36
CA GLN A 52 3.11 17.16 -10.62
C GLN A 52 3.27 16.23 -11.85
N SER A 53 3.84 15.03 -11.67
CA SER A 53 3.95 14.04 -12.75
C SER A 53 2.79 13.05 -12.71
N GLU A 54 1.93 13.04 -13.73
CA GLU A 54 0.79 12.12 -13.81
C GLU A 54 1.23 10.66 -13.59
N ARG A 55 0.52 9.94 -12.72
CA ARG A 55 0.79 8.52 -12.40
C ARG A 55 0.81 7.64 -13.65
N MET A 56 -0.04 7.95 -14.63
CA MET A 56 -0.07 7.29 -15.92
C MET A 56 1.25 7.47 -16.67
N ILE A 57 1.83 8.69 -16.67
CA ILE A 57 3.14 8.96 -17.26
C ILE A 57 4.23 8.13 -16.57
N LYS A 58 4.22 8.02 -15.23
CA LYS A 58 5.17 7.15 -14.52
C LYS A 58 5.02 5.67 -14.91
N ALA A 59 3.79 5.18 -15.03
CA ALA A 59 3.53 3.81 -15.46
C ALA A 59 4.03 3.56 -16.90
N ILE A 60 3.74 4.47 -17.83
CA ILE A 60 4.22 4.40 -19.22
C ILE A 60 5.75 4.43 -19.27
N LYS A 61 6.39 5.34 -18.51
CA LYS A 61 7.86 5.41 -18.43
C LYS A 61 8.46 4.12 -17.88
N ASN A 62 7.82 3.47 -16.91
CA ASN A 62 8.26 2.17 -16.41
C ASN A 62 8.21 1.10 -17.50
N ILE A 63 7.11 1.02 -18.26
CA ILE A 63 6.98 0.07 -19.38
C ILE A 63 8.08 0.30 -20.42
N ILE A 64 8.27 1.55 -20.87
CA ILE A 64 9.31 1.90 -21.86
C ILE A 64 10.70 1.54 -21.33
N HIS A 65 11.00 1.90 -20.08
CA HIS A 65 12.29 1.58 -19.47
C HIS A 65 12.56 0.07 -19.43
N CYS A 66 11.56 -0.72 -19.05
CA CYS A 66 11.68 -2.17 -18.99
C CYS A 66 11.87 -2.80 -20.38
N MET A 67 11.15 -2.32 -21.39
CA MET A 67 11.34 -2.74 -22.78
C MET A 67 12.75 -2.45 -23.29
N THR A 68 13.30 -1.26 -23.00
CA THR A 68 14.64 -0.88 -23.46
C THR A 68 15.76 -1.66 -22.76
N ASN A 69 15.56 -2.09 -21.51
CA ASN A 69 16.59 -2.73 -20.69
C ASN A 69 16.38 -4.24 -20.49
N ASN A 70 15.50 -4.88 -21.26
CA ASN A 70 15.14 -6.31 -21.12
C ASN A 70 14.75 -6.70 -19.68
N HIS A 71 14.02 -5.83 -19.00
CA HIS A 71 13.45 -6.08 -17.67
C HIS A 71 11.94 -6.29 -17.75
N GLN A 72 11.34 -6.86 -16.71
CA GLN A 72 9.89 -6.91 -16.55
C GLN A 72 9.37 -5.61 -15.93
N PRO A 73 8.22 -5.08 -16.39
CA PRO A 73 7.55 -3.96 -15.74
C PRO A 73 7.14 -4.34 -14.31
N ILE A 74 6.96 -3.32 -13.45
CA ILE A 74 6.53 -3.51 -12.05
C ILE A 74 5.20 -4.27 -11.99
N SER A 75 4.29 -4.00 -12.94
CA SER A 75 3.04 -4.74 -13.13
C SER A 75 3.11 -5.50 -14.44
N SER A 76 3.08 -6.83 -14.36
CA SER A 76 3.10 -7.78 -15.48
C SER A 76 1.73 -8.38 -15.76
N ALA A 77 1.59 -9.12 -16.86
CA ALA A 77 0.35 -9.86 -17.15
C ALA A 77 0.04 -10.92 -16.07
N GLU A 78 1.08 -11.58 -15.53
CA GLU A 78 0.94 -12.58 -14.47
C GLU A 78 0.41 -11.97 -13.17
N THR A 79 1.02 -10.89 -12.69
CA THR A 79 0.56 -10.18 -11.49
C THR A 79 -0.84 -9.59 -11.67
N SER A 80 -1.19 -9.17 -12.89
CA SER A 80 -2.55 -8.72 -13.22
C SER A 80 -3.56 -9.86 -13.13
N LEU A 81 -3.21 -11.06 -13.62
CA LEU A 81 -4.07 -12.24 -13.56
C LEU A 81 -4.32 -12.67 -12.11
N GLU A 82 -3.29 -12.69 -11.26
CA GLU A 82 -3.45 -12.99 -9.83
C GLU A 82 -4.34 -11.97 -9.12
N THR A 83 -4.19 -10.69 -9.45
CA THR A 83 -5.06 -9.63 -8.92
C THR A 83 -6.52 -9.84 -9.31
N ILE A 84 -6.79 -10.19 -10.58
CA ILE A 84 -8.15 -10.49 -11.06
C ILE A 84 -8.75 -11.69 -10.31
N LYS A 85 -7.98 -12.75 -10.06
CA LYS A 85 -8.46 -13.91 -9.28
C LYS A 85 -8.90 -13.50 -7.88
N ILE A 86 -8.13 -12.66 -7.19
CA ILE A 86 -8.46 -12.14 -5.86
C ILE A 86 -9.77 -11.32 -5.92
N ILE A 87 -9.86 -10.36 -6.85
CA ILE A 87 -11.07 -9.53 -7.04
C ILE A 87 -12.29 -10.41 -7.29
N HIS A 88 -12.17 -11.38 -8.19
CA HIS A 88 -13.25 -12.29 -8.54
C HIS A 88 -13.66 -13.16 -7.35
N GLY A 89 -12.70 -13.63 -6.54
CA GLY A 89 -12.96 -14.35 -5.30
C GLY A 89 -13.77 -13.52 -4.30
N ILE A 90 -13.40 -12.26 -4.09
CA ILE A 90 -14.14 -11.33 -3.21
C ILE A 90 -15.56 -11.11 -3.72
N ILE A 91 -15.74 -10.82 -5.02
CA ILE A 91 -17.07 -10.61 -5.62
C ILE A 91 -17.95 -11.84 -5.44
N ASN A 92 -17.40 -13.04 -5.66
CA ASN A 92 -18.17 -14.28 -5.49
C ASN A 92 -18.51 -14.55 -4.02
N SER A 93 -17.61 -14.23 -3.08
CA SER A 93 -17.87 -14.31 -1.64
C SER A 93 -19.07 -13.46 -1.25
N VAL A 94 -19.14 -12.22 -1.72
CA VAL A 94 -20.26 -11.31 -1.47
C VAL A 94 -21.57 -11.89 -2.03
N LYS A 95 -21.55 -12.42 -3.26
CA LYS A 95 -22.74 -13.00 -3.90
C LYS A 95 -23.34 -14.19 -3.16
N ILE A 96 -22.53 -14.95 -2.43
CA ILE A 96 -22.99 -16.10 -1.62
C ILE A 96 -23.30 -15.72 -0.16
N GLY A 97 -23.34 -14.43 0.16
CA GLY A 97 -23.75 -13.91 1.48
C GLY A 97 -22.61 -13.63 2.46
N ASN A 98 -21.36 -13.82 2.07
CA ASN A 98 -20.19 -13.49 2.90
C ASN A 98 -19.70 -12.07 2.57
N ASP A 99 -20.56 -11.07 2.76
CA ASP A 99 -20.18 -9.68 2.56
C ASP A 99 -19.27 -9.20 3.71
N PRO A 100 -17.99 -8.86 3.45
CA PRO A 100 -17.08 -8.39 4.47
C PRO A 100 -17.47 -7.04 5.08
N ASN A 101 -18.47 -6.35 4.53
CA ASN A 101 -19.01 -5.12 5.12
C ASN A 101 -20.21 -5.36 6.06
N ASN A 102 -20.73 -6.58 6.16
CA ASN A 102 -21.84 -6.95 7.05
C ASN A 102 -21.36 -7.53 8.40
N ILE A 103 -20.18 -7.14 8.87
CA ILE A 103 -19.57 -7.60 10.14
C ILE A 103 -19.88 -6.62 11.26
#